data_AF-A0A1M6RHR5-F1
#
_entry.id   AF-A0A1M6RHR5-F1
#
_cell.length_a   1.000
_cell.length_b   1.000
_cell.length_c   1.000
_cell.angle_alpha   90.00
_cell.angle_beta   90.00
_cell.angle_gamma   90.00
#
_symmetry.space_group_name_H-M   'P 1'
#
loop_
_entity.id
_entity.type
_entity.pdbx_description
1 polymer ?
#
loop_
_entity_poly.entity_id
_entity_poly.type
_entity_poly.pdbx_seq_one_letter_code
_entity_poly.pdbx_strand_id
1 'polypeptide(L)'
;MGHLTEKREAEEIADLKLLGRIYRLLPARSGVGLVIMPTYDCKKIMPMVSTAYCGAEQGTLVVDPFGRIYSCWDTVAVEDAAVGFTDSQSGRFLMNFAKAKWRTRTADLMPSCEACPYVFVCRGGCAARAFVKHGSYFRESCGKIKDIFAFVAPRIAGEAWAKGKEDELSLSLAELLSHLTEAERQILMESRSQKEILEIVKSAGYMNKGM
;
A
#
# COMPACT_ATOMS: atom_id res chain seq x y z
N MET A 1 -15.66 16.16 23.37
CA MET A 1 -14.59 15.35 23.98
C MET A 1 -14.55 14.06 23.16
N GLY A 2 -13.81 14.10 22.05
CA GLY A 2 -13.86 13.05 21.02
C GLY A 2 -12.77 12.02 21.28
N HIS A 3 -13.18 10.81 21.64
CA HIS A 3 -12.30 9.65 21.68
C HIS A 3 -12.20 9.08 20.26
N LEU A 4 -11.18 9.51 19.51
CA LEU A 4 -10.45 8.53 18.71
C LEU A 4 -9.88 7.57 19.76
N THR A 5 -10.47 6.38 19.81
CA THR A 5 -10.32 5.28 20.77
C THR A 5 -9.18 5.43 21.78
N GLU A 6 -9.46 5.23 23.08
CA GLU A 6 -8.50 5.10 24.19
C GLU A 6 -7.49 3.95 24.03
N LYS A 7 -6.83 3.84 22.87
CA LYS A 7 -5.80 2.85 22.59
C LYS A 7 -4.45 3.52 22.73
N ARG A 8 -3.54 2.81 23.39
CA ARG A 8 -2.13 3.22 23.51
C ARG A 8 -1.51 3.18 22.10
N GLU A 9 -0.59 4.09 21.78
CA GLU A 9 0.13 4.19 20.48
C GLU A 9 0.58 2.84 19.90
N ALA A 10 1.00 1.91 20.76
CA ALA A 10 1.40 0.55 20.38
C ALA A 10 0.27 -0.28 19.71
N GLU A 11 -0.97 -0.11 20.16
CA GLU A 11 -2.14 -0.81 19.62
C GLU A 11 -2.57 -0.23 18.26
N GLU A 12 -2.39 1.08 18.06
CA GLU A 12 -2.61 1.72 16.76
C GLU A 12 -1.58 1.24 15.72
N ILE A 13 -0.31 1.13 16.12
CA ILE A 13 0.76 0.58 15.28
C ILE A 13 0.49 -0.90 14.93
N ALA A 14 -0.06 -1.68 15.86
CA ALA A 14 -0.43 -3.07 15.61
C ALA A 14 -1.58 -3.18 14.59
N ASP A 15 -2.62 -2.36 14.75
CA ASP A 15 -3.75 -2.27 13.81
C ASP A 15 -3.26 -1.86 12.40
N LEU A 16 -2.33 -0.91 12.29
CA LEU A 16 -1.70 -0.50 11.03
C LEU A 16 -0.94 -1.64 10.33
N LYS A 17 -0.16 -2.41 11.08
CA LYS A 17 0.61 -3.54 10.55
C LYS A 17 -0.29 -4.67 10.04
N LEU A 18 -1.37 -4.97 10.77
CA LEU A 18 -2.39 -5.95 10.38
C LEU A 18 -3.06 -5.58 9.06
N LEU A 19 -3.51 -4.34 8.97
CA LEU A 19 -4.17 -3.79 7.80
C LEU A 19 -3.26 -3.81 6.55
N GLY A 20 -1.97 -3.50 6.71
CA GLY A 20 -0.98 -3.64 5.63
C GLY A 20 -0.78 -5.08 5.16
N ARG A 21 -0.80 -6.05 6.08
CA ARG A 21 -0.64 -7.49 5.76
C ARG A 21 -1.87 -8.06 5.05
N ILE A 22 -3.08 -7.76 5.51
CA ILE A 22 -4.33 -8.20 4.88
C ILE A 22 -4.37 -7.72 3.43
N TYR A 23 -4.06 -6.44 3.20
CA TYR A 23 -4.01 -5.87 1.86
C TYR A 23 -3.05 -6.64 0.93
N ARG A 24 -1.87 -7.04 1.43
CA ARG A 24 -0.86 -7.79 0.68
C ARG A 24 -1.33 -9.19 0.28
N LEU A 25 -2.16 -9.84 1.10
CA LEU A 25 -2.55 -11.23 0.95
C LEU A 25 -3.87 -11.40 0.18
N LEU A 26 -4.69 -10.35 0.08
CA LEU A 26 -5.86 -10.34 -0.81
C LEU A 26 -5.39 -10.39 -2.28
N PRO A 27 -5.85 -11.38 -3.08
CA PRO A 27 -5.48 -11.48 -4.48
C PRO A 27 -6.07 -10.28 -5.24
N ALA A 28 -5.27 -9.26 -5.50
CA ALA A 28 -5.68 -8.18 -6.40
C ALA A 28 -5.90 -8.76 -7.80
N ARG A 29 -7.17 -9.01 -8.21
CA ARG A 29 -7.59 -9.09 -9.62
C ARG A 29 -9.09 -9.09 -9.95
N SER A 30 -10.01 -8.96 -9.00
CA SER A 30 -11.44 -8.76 -9.32
C SER A 30 -12.15 -7.88 -8.29
N GLY A 31 -12.03 -6.56 -8.46
CA GLY A 31 -13.09 -5.62 -8.08
C GLY A 31 -13.20 -5.15 -6.64
N VAL A 32 -12.45 -5.67 -5.65
CA VAL A 32 -12.55 -5.17 -4.26
C VAL A 32 -11.17 -4.87 -3.68
N GLY A 33 -10.92 -3.58 -3.43
CA GLY A 33 -9.77 -3.09 -2.68
C GLY A 33 -10.17 -2.85 -1.23
N LEU A 34 -9.53 -3.53 -0.27
CA LEU A 34 -9.68 -3.20 1.14
C LEU A 34 -8.99 -1.84 1.39
N VAL A 35 -9.77 -0.87 1.87
CA VAL A 35 -9.33 0.51 2.06
C VAL A 35 -9.13 0.78 3.55
N ILE A 36 -7.89 1.06 3.95
CA ILE A 36 -7.59 1.71 5.24
C ILE A 36 -7.36 3.18 4.94
N MET A 37 -8.39 4.00 5.15
CA MET A 37 -8.28 5.44 4.95
C MET A 37 -7.69 6.11 6.20
N PRO A 38 -6.69 6.99 6.08
CA PRO A 38 -6.76 8.27 6.78
C PRO A 38 -7.84 9.09 6.07
N THR A 39 -9.08 8.78 6.44
CA THR A 39 -10.28 9.63 6.43
C THR A 39 -10.27 10.87 5.52
N TYR A 40 -10.86 10.74 4.32
CA TYR A 40 -11.42 11.87 3.56
C TYR A 40 -12.68 11.41 2.82
N ASP A 41 -13.77 12.16 3.00
CA ASP A 41 -15.02 11.98 2.24
C ASP A 41 -14.79 12.42 0.77
N CYS A 42 -14.67 11.44 -0.14
CA CYS A 42 -14.82 11.70 -1.56
C CYS A 42 -15.75 10.66 -2.21
N LYS A 43 -16.99 11.05 -2.45
CA LYS A 43 -18.01 10.30 -3.21
C LYS A 43 -17.68 10.11 -4.72
N LYS A 44 -16.44 10.33 -5.15
CA LYS A 44 -16.03 10.17 -6.56
C LYS A 44 -14.63 9.56 -6.65
N ILE A 45 -14.59 8.31 -7.12
CA ILE A 45 -13.41 7.51 -7.48
C ILE A 45 -12.40 7.44 -6.33
N MET A 46 -12.61 6.49 -5.44
CA MET A 46 -11.64 6.20 -4.38
C MET A 46 -10.27 5.84 -4.98
N PRO A 47 -9.17 6.50 -4.55
CA PRO A 47 -7.84 6.12 -4.99
C PRO A 47 -7.56 4.71 -4.48
N MET A 48 -7.27 3.81 -5.42
CA MET A 48 -6.88 2.44 -5.15
C MET A 48 -5.81 2.40 -4.05
N VAL A 49 -6.16 1.85 -2.88
CA VAL A 49 -5.16 1.57 -1.84
C VAL A 49 -4.16 0.63 -2.45
N SER A 50 -2.89 0.95 -2.28
CA SER A 50 -1.77 0.15 -2.76
C SER A 50 -0.63 0.29 -1.78
N THR A 51 0.00 -0.84 -1.46
CA THR A 51 1.26 -0.88 -0.70
C THR A 51 2.45 -0.46 -1.54
N ALA A 52 2.27 -0.42 -2.87
CA ALA A 52 3.25 0.04 -3.82
C ALA A 52 3.09 1.54 -4.13
N TYR A 53 4.22 2.21 -4.28
CA TYR A 53 4.28 3.63 -4.64
C TYR A 53 3.79 3.88 -6.06
N CYS A 54 4.21 3.04 -7.02
CA CYS A 54 3.82 3.19 -8.43
C CYS A 54 3.73 1.84 -9.16
N GLY A 55 3.30 1.88 -10.42
CA GLY A 55 3.12 0.68 -11.25
C GLY A 55 4.36 -0.20 -11.39
N ALA A 56 5.57 0.35 -11.25
CA ALA A 56 6.82 -0.40 -11.30
C ALA A 56 6.89 -1.51 -10.25
N GLU A 57 6.32 -1.28 -9.08
CA GLU A 57 6.25 -2.24 -7.98
C GLU A 57 5.05 -3.21 -8.14
N GLN A 58 4.06 -2.86 -8.96
CA GLN A 58 2.79 -3.59 -9.08
C GLN A 58 2.61 -4.43 -10.34
N GLY A 59 3.27 -4.10 -11.45
CA GLY A 59 2.86 -4.69 -12.72
C GLY A 59 3.69 -4.29 -13.90
N THR A 60 4.12 -3.04 -13.94
CA THR A 60 4.74 -2.43 -15.12
C THR A 60 5.98 -3.19 -15.55
N LEU A 61 6.05 -3.44 -16.85
CA LEU A 61 7.21 -3.94 -17.55
C LEU A 61 7.50 -2.99 -18.70
N VAL A 62 8.78 -2.64 -18.87
CA VAL A 62 9.28 -1.83 -19.98
C VAL A 62 10.26 -2.71 -20.75
N VAL A 63 10.09 -2.80 -22.06
CA VAL A 63 10.96 -3.61 -22.92
C VAL A 63 11.80 -2.66 -23.76
N ASP A 64 13.12 -2.83 -23.75
CA ASP A 64 14.02 -2.05 -24.59
C ASP A 64 14.11 -2.63 -26.02
N PRO A 65 14.70 -1.91 -26.99
CA PRO A 65 14.85 -2.41 -28.37
C PRO A 65 15.70 -3.68 -28.52
N PHE A 66 16.49 -4.03 -27.51
CA PHE A 66 17.33 -5.24 -27.48
C PHE A 66 16.63 -6.41 -26.78
N GLY A 67 15.37 -6.23 -26.37
CA GLY A 67 14.59 -7.25 -25.70
C GLY A 67 14.87 -7.40 -24.21
N ARG A 68 15.62 -6.51 -23.56
CA ARG A 68 15.74 -6.52 -22.09
C ARG A 68 14.46 -5.97 -21.46
N ILE A 69 14.08 -6.52 -20.32
CA ILE A 69 12.86 -6.17 -19.60
C ILE A 69 13.24 -5.47 -18.30
N TYR A 70 12.57 -4.36 -18.00
CA TYR A 70 12.75 -3.52 -16.81
C TYR A 70 11.41 -3.35 -16.07
N SER A 71 11.44 -3.08 -14.77
CA SER A 71 10.23 -2.75 -14.01
C SER A 71 9.90 -1.26 -14.01
N CYS A 72 10.86 -0.38 -14.32
CA CYS A 72 10.70 1.08 -14.27
C CYS A 72 11.32 1.77 -15.49
N TRP A 73 10.67 2.83 -15.98
CA TRP A 73 11.18 3.70 -17.04
C TRP A 73 12.56 4.29 -16.70
N ASP A 74 12.76 4.70 -15.45
CA ASP A 74 14.00 5.33 -14.99
C ASP A 74 15.19 4.35 -14.90
N THR A 75 14.94 3.05 -15.09
CA THR A 75 15.97 2.00 -15.02
C THR A 75 16.32 1.37 -16.36
N VAL A 76 15.67 1.82 -17.44
CA VAL A 76 15.98 1.36 -18.79
C VAL A 76 17.43 1.67 -19.13
N ALA A 77 18.10 0.76 -19.84
CA ALA A 77 19.53 0.82 -20.19
C ALA A 77 20.52 0.68 -19.02
N VAL A 78 20.06 0.51 -17.77
CA VAL A 78 20.91 0.09 -16.66
C VAL A 78 20.94 -1.44 -16.62
N GLU A 79 21.95 -2.08 -17.20
CA GLU A 79 21.97 -3.54 -17.41
C GLU A 79 21.68 -4.34 -16.12
N ASP A 80 22.27 -3.94 -15.00
CA ASP A 80 22.08 -4.59 -13.70
C ASP A 80 20.66 -4.44 -13.11
N ALA A 81 19.85 -3.53 -13.65
CA ALA A 81 18.47 -3.32 -13.25
C ALA A 81 17.47 -4.13 -14.09
N ALA A 82 17.93 -4.83 -15.14
CA ALA A 82 17.07 -5.66 -15.95
C ALA A 82 16.44 -6.79 -15.11
N VAL A 83 15.12 -6.92 -15.21
CA VAL A 83 14.31 -7.92 -14.52
C VAL A 83 13.99 -9.13 -15.39
N GLY A 84 14.49 -9.16 -16.62
CA GLY A 84 14.29 -10.25 -17.56
C GLY A 84 14.71 -9.89 -18.98
N PHE A 85 14.38 -10.76 -19.92
CA PHE A 85 14.56 -10.55 -21.35
C PHE A 85 13.46 -11.25 -22.15
N THR A 86 13.25 -10.81 -23.39
CA THR A 86 12.35 -11.44 -24.36
C THR A 86 13.11 -12.51 -25.13
N ASP A 87 12.55 -13.72 -25.20
CA ASP A 87 13.06 -14.78 -26.05
C ASP A 87 12.19 -14.88 -27.31
N SER A 88 12.75 -14.45 -28.45
CA SER A 88 12.06 -14.43 -29.73
C SER A 88 11.86 -15.82 -30.33
N GLN A 89 12.67 -16.82 -29.95
CA GLN A 89 12.52 -18.18 -30.45
C GLN A 89 11.32 -18.87 -29.83
N SER A 90 11.12 -18.70 -28.51
CA SER A 90 9.96 -19.27 -27.82
C SER A 90 8.74 -18.35 -27.75
N GLY A 91 8.89 -17.07 -28.09
CA GLY A 91 7.82 -16.07 -27.98
C GLY A 91 7.44 -15.74 -26.52
N ARG A 92 8.39 -15.88 -25.59
CA ARG A 92 8.14 -15.75 -24.15
C ARG A 92 8.97 -14.64 -23.50
N PHE A 93 8.48 -14.16 -22.36
CA PHE A 93 9.25 -13.33 -21.45
C PHE A 93 9.93 -14.22 -20.40
N LEU A 94 11.25 -14.10 -20.29
CA LEU A 94 12.05 -14.80 -19.31
C LEU A 94 12.44 -13.82 -18.20
N MET A 95 11.78 -13.95 -17.05
CA MET A 95 12.02 -13.07 -15.90
C MET A 95 13.12 -13.63 -15.00
N ASN A 96 13.93 -12.76 -14.42
CA ASN A 96 14.96 -13.12 -13.45
C ASN A 96 14.57 -12.71 -12.01
N PHE A 97 15.42 -13.01 -11.03
CA PHE A 97 15.18 -12.70 -9.62
C PHE A 97 15.22 -11.20 -9.27
N ALA A 98 15.79 -10.34 -10.13
CA ALA A 98 15.75 -8.89 -9.89
C ALA A 98 14.30 -8.36 -9.88
N LYS A 99 13.38 -9.01 -10.60
CA LYS A 99 11.94 -8.72 -10.54
C LYS A 99 11.40 -8.80 -9.12
N ALA A 100 11.86 -9.77 -8.32
CA ALA A 100 11.34 -9.98 -6.98
C ALA A 100 11.57 -8.75 -6.09
N LYS A 101 12.71 -8.07 -6.23
CA LYS A 101 13.06 -6.85 -5.46
C LYS A 101 12.01 -5.74 -5.64
N TRP A 102 11.44 -5.61 -6.83
CA TRP A 102 10.39 -4.64 -7.12
C TRP A 102 9.03 -5.06 -6.55
N ARG A 103 8.73 -6.36 -6.53
CA ARG A 103 7.43 -6.89 -6.08
C ARG A 103 7.32 -7.06 -4.58
N THR A 104 8.45 -7.15 -3.90
CA THR A 104 8.50 -7.30 -2.45
C THR A 104 8.82 -5.98 -1.74
N ARG A 105 9.07 -4.89 -2.47
CA ARG A 105 9.25 -3.59 -1.86
C ARG A 105 7.91 -3.08 -1.31
N THR A 106 7.77 -3.14 -0.01
CA THR A 106 6.59 -2.64 0.71
C THR A 106 7.00 -1.84 1.93
N ALA A 107 6.15 -0.93 2.38
CA ALA A 107 6.50 0.03 3.44
C ALA A 107 6.77 -0.61 4.81
N ASP A 108 6.22 -1.78 5.08
CA ASP A 108 6.50 -2.60 6.26
C ASP A 108 7.93 -3.17 6.27
N LEU A 109 8.57 -3.33 5.11
CA LEU A 109 9.95 -3.80 4.99
C LEU A 109 10.98 -2.66 4.97
N MET A 110 10.53 -1.43 5.22
CA MET A 110 11.37 -0.23 5.28
C MET A 110 11.32 0.34 6.70
N PRO A 111 12.42 0.29 7.48
CA PRO A 111 12.43 0.77 8.87
C PRO A 111 11.97 2.22 9.04
N SER A 112 12.30 3.10 8.09
CA SER A 112 11.87 4.51 8.11
C SER A 112 10.40 4.72 7.79
N CYS A 113 9.73 3.71 7.24
CA CYS A 113 8.35 3.79 6.74
C CYS A 113 7.37 2.97 7.57
N GLU A 114 7.81 1.92 8.28
CA GLU A 114 6.92 1.02 9.02
C GLU A 114 6.08 1.73 10.11
N ALA A 115 6.60 2.82 10.67
CA ALA A 115 5.92 3.64 11.68
C ALA A 115 5.67 5.08 11.18
N CYS A 116 5.75 5.31 9.87
CA CYS A 116 5.60 6.67 9.32
C CYS A 116 4.12 7.06 9.24
N PRO A 117 3.69 8.20 9.81
CA PRO A 117 2.29 8.63 9.76
C PRO A 117 1.81 8.97 8.33
N TYR A 118 2.74 9.15 7.38
CA TYR A 118 2.45 9.43 5.98
C TYR A 118 2.51 8.18 5.09
N VAL A 119 2.63 6.98 5.67
CA VAL A 119 2.91 5.74 4.91
C VAL A 119 1.85 5.45 3.86
N PHE A 120 0.57 5.70 4.12
CA PHE A 120 -0.49 5.45 3.14
C PHE A 120 -0.58 6.52 2.04
N VAL A 121 0.03 7.68 2.27
CA VAL A 121 0.11 8.77 1.29
C VAL A 121 1.24 8.51 0.32
N CYS A 122 2.45 8.25 0.84
CA CYS A 122 3.67 8.17 0.02
C CYS A 122 4.17 6.76 -0.25
N ARG A 123 3.76 5.77 0.56
CA ARG A 123 4.05 4.33 0.36
C ARG A 123 5.54 4.03 0.19
N GLY A 124 6.41 4.83 0.81
CA GLY A 124 7.87 4.70 0.75
C GLY A 124 8.55 5.44 -0.41
N GLY A 125 7.79 5.99 -1.36
CA GLY A 125 8.33 6.78 -2.46
C GLY A 125 9.05 5.97 -3.54
N CYS A 126 9.57 6.68 -4.55
CA CYS A 126 10.16 6.08 -5.75
C CYS A 126 11.34 5.13 -5.45
N ALA A 127 11.18 3.85 -5.79
CA ALA A 127 12.21 2.82 -5.64
C ALA A 127 13.50 3.14 -6.42
N ALA A 128 13.38 3.64 -7.66
CA ALA A 128 14.55 3.99 -8.47
C ALA A 128 15.38 5.10 -7.82
N ARG A 129 14.72 6.15 -7.31
CA ARG A 129 15.39 7.26 -6.60
C ARG A 129 16.00 6.79 -5.27
N ALA A 130 15.32 5.90 -4.55
CA ALA A 130 15.87 5.28 -3.34
C ALA A 130 17.16 4.51 -3.66
N PHE A 131 17.19 3.74 -4.74
CA PHE A 131 18.38 3.01 -5.17
C PHE A 131 19.52 3.95 -5.55
N VAL A 132 19.26 4.99 -6.36
CA VAL A 132 20.29 5.99 -6.73
C VAL A 132 20.90 6.65 -5.49
N LYS A 133 20.08 6.98 -4.49
CA LYS A 133 20.54 7.69 -3.29
C LYS A 133 21.21 6.79 -2.24
N HIS A 134 20.75 5.56 -2.10
CA HIS A 134 21.11 4.69 -0.98
C HIS A 134 21.72 3.34 -1.39
N GLY A 135 21.83 3.05 -2.69
CA GLY A 135 22.23 1.73 -3.21
C GLY A 135 21.23 0.62 -2.92
N SER A 136 20.01 0.96 -2.47
CA SER A 136 19.00 -0.03 -2.04
C SER A 136 17.58 0.39 -2.43
N TYR A 137 16.86 -0.56 -3.02
CA TYR A 137 15.42 -0.47 -3.26
C TYR A 137 14.59 -0.68 -1.99
N PHE A 138 15.18 -0.87 -0.81
CA PHE A 138 14.45 -1.02 0.47
C PHE A 138 14.71 0.18 1.38
N ARG A 139 14.81 1.36 0.77
CA ARG A 139 14.97 2.66 1.44
C ARG A 139 13.90 3.64 0.99
N GLU A 140 13.67 4.64 1.81
CA GLU A 140 12.71 5.71 1.61
C GLU A 140 13.14 6.71 0.53
N SER A 141 12.18 7.23 -0.22
CA SER A 141 12.35 8.41 -1.07
C SER A 141 11.18 9.37 -0.90
N CYS A 142 11.07 9.99 0.28
CA CYS A 142 9.90 10.79 0.66
C CYS A 142 9.65 12.03 -0.22
N GLY A 143 10.68 12.61 -0.85
CA GLY A 143 10.55 13.88 -1.56
C GLY A 143 9.99 14.99 -0.65
N LYS A 144 9.03 15.77 -1.14
CA LYS A 144 8.35 16.85 -0.39
C LYS A 144 6.98 16.45 0.17
N ILE A 145 6.65 15.16 0.19
CA ILE A 145 5.27 14.73 0.49
C ILE A 145 4.82 15.12 1.89
N LYS A 146 5.74 15.13 2.87
CA LYS A 146 5.44 15.51 4.25
C LYS A 146 5.00 16.98 4.31
N ASP A 147 5.75 17.86 3.67
CA ASP A 147 5.46 19.30 3.62
C ASP A 147 4.16 19.57 2.85
N ILE A 148 3.99 18.91 1.70
CA ILE A 148 2.76 19.04 0.90
C ILE A 148 1.55 18.56 1.69
N PHE A 149 1.64 17.41 2.37
CA PHE A 149 0.53 16.89 3.15
C PHE A 149 0.21 17.81 4.34
N ALA A 150 1.22 18.24 5.10
CA ALA A 150 1.02 19.19 6.21
C ALA A 150 0.40 20.52 5.75
N PHE A 151 0.67 20.94 4.52
CA PHE A 151 0.06 22.13 3.93
C PHE A 151 -1.36 21.88 3.42
N VAL A 152 -1.59 20.81 2.67
CA VAL A 152 -2.84 20.57 1.94
C VAL A 152 -3.92 19.95 2.82
N ALA A 153 -3.57 18.96 3.65
CA ALA A 153 -4.53 18.19 4.43
C ALA A 153 -5.40 19.07 5.37
N PRO A 154 -4.85 20.01 6.16
CA PRO A 154 -5.67 20.83 7.05
C PRO A 154 -6.64 21.74 6.29
N ARG A 155 -6.26 22.20 5.08
CA ARG A 155 -7.11 23.06 4.24
C ARG A 155 -8.30 22.30 3.70
N ILE A 156 -8.04 21.12 3.12
CA ILE A 156 -9.11 20.25 2.60
C ILE A 156 -10.04 19.82 3.74
N ALA A 157 -9.48 19.42 4.89
CA ALA A 157 -10.27 19.05 6.07
C ALA A 157 -11.12 20.22 6.57
N GLY A 158 -10.55 21.44 6.64
CA GLY A 158 -11.29 22.64 7.05
C GLY A 158 -12.41 23.01 6.07
N GLU A 159 -12.19 22.89 4.76
CA GLU A 159 -13.22 23.11 3.74
C GLU A 159 -14.34 22.06 3.80
N ALA A 160 -13.99 20.80 4.02
CA ALA A 160 -14.97 19.71 4.19
C ALA A 160 -15.81 19.93 5.46
N TRP A 161 -15.16 20.24 6.58
CA TRP A 161 -15.83 20.56 7.84
C TRP A 161 -16.74 21.79 7.70
N ALA A 162 -16.30 22.84 7.01
CA ALA A 162 -17.13 24.03 6.80
C ALA A 162 -18.44 23.73 6.07
N LYS A 163 -18.45 22.73 5.17
CA LYS A 163 -19.61 22.30 4.39
C LYS A 163 -20.52 21.33 5.17
N GLY A 164 -19.93 20.33 5.82
CA GLY A 164 -20.68 19.23 6.44
C GLY A 164 -20.95 19.40 7.93
N LYS A 165 -20.14 20.21 8.63
CA LYS A 165 -20.11 20.29 10.11
C LYS A 165 -19.92 18.93 10.78
N GLU A 166 -19.34 17.96 10.07
CA GLU A 166 -18.99 16.66 10.61
C GLU A 166 -17.71 16.80 11.44
N ASP A 167 -17.85 16.66 12.75
CA ASP A 167 -16.72 16.63 13.70
C ASP A 167 -16.06 15.24 13.75
N GLU A 168 -16.65 14.25 13.06
CA GLU A 168 -16.19 12.89 12.98
C GLU A 168 -15.83 12.53 11.55
N LEU A 169 -14.78 11.72 11.40
CA LEU A 169 -14.33 11.23 10.12
C LEU A 169 -15.21 10.03 9.75
N SER A 170 -16.23 10.27 8.94
CA SER A 170 -17.45 9.46 8.77
C SER A 170 -17.31 8.05 8.13
N LEU A 171 -16.16 7.37 8.25
CA LEU A 171 -15.97 5.94 7.93
C LEU A 171 -14.87 5.31 8.80
N SER A 172 -15.05 5.30 10.12
CA SER A 172 -14.13 4.60 11.03
C SER A 172 -14.18 3.08 10.83
N LEU A 173 -13.02 2.46 10.58
CA LEU A 173 -12.90 0.99 10.59
C LEU A 173 -12.91 0.41 12.02
N ALA A 174 -12.96 1.24 13.07
CA ALA A 174 -12.91 0.77 14.45
C ALA A 174 -14.04 -0.22 14.79
N GLU A 175 -15.25 0.02 14.27
CA GLU A 175 -16.38 -0.90 14.40
C GLU A 175 -16.12 -2.23 13.66
N LEU A 176 -15.61 -2.18 12.43
CA LEU A 176 -15.27 -3.39 11.67
C LEU A 176 -14.12 -4.18 12.31
N LEU A 177 -13.16 -3.48 12.94
CA LEU A 177 -12.02 -4.07 13.64
C LEU A 177 -12.39 -4.61 15.02
N SER A 178 -13.42 -4.07 15.69
CA SER A 178 -13.88 -4.57 16.99
C SER A 178 -14.60 -5.92 16.87
N HIS A 179 -15.07 -6.27 15.67
CA HIS A 179 -15.68 -7.57 15.38
C HIS A 179 -14.68 -8.73 15.28
N LEU A 180 -13.37 -8.43 15.22
CA LEU A 180 -12.32 -9.45 15.16
C LEU A 180 -11.86 -9.85 16.56
N THR A 181 -11.90 -11.15 16.85
CA THR A 181 -11.31 -11.74 18.06
C THR A 181 -9.78 -11.71 18.00
N GLU A 182 -9.13 -11.84 19.17
CA GLU A 182 -7.66 -11.87 19.25
C GLU A 182 -7.06 -13.04 18.46
N ALA A 183 -7.74 -14.19 18.46
CA ALA A 183 -7.32 -15.35 17.67
C ALA A 183 -7.39 -15.07 16.15
N GLU A 184 -8.45 -14.42 15.68
CA GLU A 184 -8.59 -14.02 14.28
C GLU A 184 -7.54 -12.98 13.88
N ARG A 185 -7.26 -12.01 14.76
CA ARG A 185 -6.18 -11.03 14.57
C ARG A 185 -4.82 -11.72 14.41
N GLN A 186 -4.52 -12.69 15.26
CA GLN A 186 -3.30 -13.49 15.18
C GLN A 186 -3.20 -14.28 13.88
N ILE A 187 -4.29 -14.94 13.47
CA ILE A 187 -4.35 -15.69 12.21
C ILE A 187 -4.12 -14.76 11.01
N LEU A 188 -4.78 -13.60 10.98
CA LEU A 188 -4.55 -12.59 9.94
C LEU A 188 -3.10 -12.08 9.93
N MET A 189 -2.46 -12.02 11.10
CA MET A 189 -1.07 -11.62 11.28
C MET A 189 -0.03 -12.69 10.96
N GLU A 190 -0.39 -13.97 10.87
CA GLU A 190 0.59 -15.06 10.80
C GLU A 190 0.35 -16.04 9.65
N SER A 191 -0.91 -16.22 9.27
CA SER A 191 -1.29 -17.13 8.19
C SER A 191 -0.70 -16.71 6.85
N ARG A 192 -0.43 -17.72 6.02
CA ARG A 192 -0.05 -17.60 4.61
C ARG A 192 -1.17 -18.11 3.69
N SER A 193 -2.27 -18.61 4.24
CA SER A 193 -3.41 -19.14 3.50
C SER A 193 -4.36 -18.00 3.12
N GLN A 194 -4.45 -17.70 1.83
CA GLN A 194 -5.37 -16.67 1.34
C GLN A 194 -6.84 -17.01 1.61
N LYS A 195 -7.19 -18.30 1.59
CA LYS A 195 -8.56 -18.77 1.84
C LYS A 195 -8.98 -18.43 3.27
N GLU A 196 -8.12 -18.73 4.24
CA GLU A 196 -8.35 -18.52 5.66
C GLU A 196 -8.48 -17.03 5.99
N ILE A 197 -7.60 -16.21 5.42
CA ILE A 197 -7.66 -14.74 5.56
C ILE A 197 -8.95 -14.17 4.99
N LEU A 198 -9.36 -14.65 3.80
CA LEU A 198 -10.55 -14.14 3.13
C LEU A 198 -11.84 -14.54 3.87
N GLU A 199 -11.89 -15.73 4.47
CA GLU A 199 -13.02 -16.19 5.28
C GLU A 199 -13.23 -15.30 6.51
N ILE A 200 -12.15 -14.97 7.24
CA ILE A 200 -12.19 -14.08 8.41
C ILE A 200 -12.58 -12.64 8.01
N VAL A 201 -12.01 -12.12 6.93
CA VAL A 201 -12.34 -10.77 6.44
C VAL A 201 -13.81 -10.69 5.99
N LYS A 202 -14.35 -11.76 5.40
CA LYS A 202 -15.77 -11.81 5.03
C LYS A 202 -16.70 -11.89 6.23
N SER A 203 -16.38 -12.72 7.24
CA SER A 203 -17.21 -12.87 8.44
C SER A 203 -17.28 -11.56 9.26
N ALA A 204 -16.20 -10.79 9.29
CA ALA A 204 -16.15 -9.48 9.96
C ALA A 204 -16.85 -8.35 9.18
N GLY A 205 -17.44 -8.63 8.01
CA GLY A 205 -18.30 -7.69 7.29
C GLY A 205 -17.60 -6.74 6.33
N TYR A 206 -16.29 -6.91 6.08
CA TYR A 206 -15.51 -6.05 5.19
C TYR A 206 -15.95 -6.08 3.70
N MET A 207 -16.78 -7.06 3.31
CA MET A 207 -17.22 -7.28 1.92
C MET A 207 -18.75 -7.13 1.73
N ASN A 208 -19.52 -6.83 2.78
CA ASN A 208 -20.99 -6.88 2.76
C ASN A 208 -21.69 -5.51 2.68
N LYS A 209 -20.99 -4.39 2.87
CA LYS A 209 -21.53 -3.06 2.56
C LYS A 209 -21.22 -2.75 1.10
N GLY A 210 -22.26 -2.71 0.26
CA GLY A 210 -22.16 -2.31 -1.13
C GLY A 210 -21.41 -0.98 -1.23
N MET A 211 -20.26 -1.03 -1.89
CA MET A 211 -19.37 0.07 -2.19
C MET A 211 -19.25 0.17 -3.70
#